data_AF-A0A2S7IW46-F1
#
_entry.id   AF-A0A2S7IW46-F1
#
_cell.length_a   1.000
_cell.length_b   1.000
_cell.length_c   1.000
_cell.angle_alpha   90.00
_cell.angle_beta   90.00
_cell.angle_gamma   90.00
#
_symmetry.space_group_name_H-M   'P 1'
#
loop_
_entity.id
_entity.type
_entity.pdbx_description
1 polymer ?
#
loop_
_entity_poly.entity_id
_entity_poly.type
_entity_poly.pdbx_seq_one_letter_code
_entity_poly.pdbx_strand_id
1 'polypeptide(L)' 'HLPVRRRERRMIRFKSALHCPCFVSTHSQIANLFLLHRKHVTAADHRQLRSNAITTWRQIALSVNA' A
#
# COMPACT_ATOMS: atom_id res chain seq x y z
N HIS A 1 11.17 -3.86 -24.89
CA HIS A 1 10.39 -3.82 -23.63
C HIS A 1 10.34 -5.23 -23.07
N LEU A 2 10.96 -5.48 -21.90
CA LEU A 2 10.84 -6.76 -21.20
C LEU A 2 9.56 -6.73 -20.37
N PRO A 3 8.66 -7.73 -20.50
CA PRO A 3 7.46 -7.81 -19.68
C PRO A 3 7.85 -8.25 -18.27
N VAL A 4 8.16 -7.28 -17.42
CA VAL A 4 8.50 -7.50 -16.00
C VAL A 4 7.22 -7.37 -15.15
N ARG A 5 6.92 -8.42 -14.36
CA ARG A 5 5.75 -8.44 -13.48
C ARG A 5 5.82 -7.28 -12.49
N ARG A 6 4.66 -6.77 -12.03
CA ARG A 6 4.59 -5.64 -11.07
C ARG A 6 5.44 -5.89 -9.81
N ARG A 7 5.49 -7.14 -9.36
CA ARG A 7 6.32 -7.58 -8.23
C ARG A 7 7.81 -7.41 -8.51
N GLU A 8 8.29 -7.92 -9.65
CA GLU A 8 9.68 -7.84 -10.08
C GLU A 8 10.14 -6.39 -10.30
N ARG A 9 9.27 -5.52 -10.82
CA ARG A 9 9.57 -4.08 -10.94
C ARG A 9 9.80 -3.39 -9.59
N ARG A 10 9.14 -3.83 -8.52
CA ARG A 10 9.46 -3.36 -7.16
C ARG A 10 10.80 -3.93 -6.69
N MET A 11 11.09 -5.20 -7.00
CA MET A 11 12.33 -5.87 -6.61
C MET A 11 13.58 -5.23 -7.24
N ILE A 12 13.50 -4.73 -8.48
CA ILE A 12 14.62 -4.05 -9.17
C ILE A 12 15.12 -2.81 -8.41
N ARG A 13 14.28 -2.19 -7.57
CA ARG A 13 14.66 -1.01 -6.78
C ARG A 13 15.41 -1.37 -5.49
N PHE A 14 15.49 -2.64 -5.13
CA PHE A 14 16.19 -3.11 -3.93
C PHE A 14 17.60 -3.56 -4.25
N LYS A 15 18.57 -3.16 -3.42
CA LYS A 15 19.96 -3.63 -3.49
C LYS A 15 20.09 -5.14 -3.26
N SER A 16 19.14 -5.75 -2.54
CA SER A 16 19.10 -7.20 -2.25
C SER A 16 17.67 -7.72 -2.25
N ALA A 17 17.46 -8.92 -2.82
CA ALA A 17 16.19 -9.61 -2.82
C ALA A 17 15.72 -10.00 -1.39
N LEU A 18 16.64 -10.17 -0.44
CA LEU A 18 16.34 -10.57 0.94
C LEU A 18 15.49 -9.54 1.70
N HIS A 19 15.63 -8.24 1.41
CA HIS A 19 14.86 -7.18 2.07
C HIS A 19 13.51 -6.92 1.40
N CYS A 20 13.29 -7.50 0.22
CA CYS A 20 12.09 -7.24 -0.57
C CYS A 20 10.82 -7.86 0.03
N PRO A 21 10.80 -9.11 0.53
CA PRO A 21 9.59 -9.73 1.08
C PRO A 21 8.98 -8.97 2.25
N CYS A 22 9.79 -8.52 3.22
CA CYS A 22 9.29 -7.74 4.36
C CYS A 22 8.71 -6.41 3.90
N PHE A 23 9.43 -5.68 3.03
CA PHE A 23 8.92 -4.43 2.50
C PHE A 23 7.63 -4.62 1.70
N VAL A 24 7.59 -5.62 0.80
CA VAL A 24 6.43 -5.88 -0.05
C VAL A 24 5.24 -6.34 0.79
N SER A 25 5.45 -7.16 1.82
CA SER A 25 4.38 -7.64 2.71
C SER A 25 3.72 -6.45 3.42
N THR A 26 4.50 -5.66 4.17
CA THR A 26 4.00 -4.49 4.89
C THR A 26 3.39 -3.46 3.94
N HIS A 27 4.07 -3.16 2.83
CA HIS A 27 3.57 -2.19 1.85
C HIS A 27 2.33 -2.66 1.10
N SER A 28 2.15 -3.98 0.88
CA SER A 28 0.97 -4.52 0.22
C SER A 28 -0.29 -4.38 1.09
N GLN A 29 -0.18 -4.62 2.40
CA GLN A 29 -1.27 -4.44 3.34
C GLN A 29 -1.72 -2.98 3.40
N ILE A 30 -0.77 -2.04 3.40
CA ILE A 30 -1.04 -0.60 3.35
C ILE A 30 -1.69 -0.21 2.01
N ALA A 31 -1.14 -0.69 0.89
CA ALA A 31 -1.67 -0.37 -0.43
C ALA A 31 -3.13 -0.83 -0.62
N ASN A 32 -3.52 -1.93 0.04
CA ASN A 32 -4.90 -2.42 0.03
C ASN A 32 -5.87 -1.45 0.72
N LEU A 33 -5.46 -0.77 1.81
CA LEU A 33 -6.28 0.25 2.49
C LEU A 33 -6.58 1.45 1.58
N PHE A 34 -5.70 1.72 0.61
CA PHE A 34 -5.84 2.81 -0.35
C PHE A 34 -6.38 2.37 -1.71
N LEU A 35 -6.77 1.11 -1.87
CA LEU A 35 -7.38 0.59 -3.09
C LEU A 35 -8.85 1.02 -3.20
N LEU A 36 -9.08 2.34 -3.19
CA LEU A 36 -10.40 2.95 -3.31
C LEU A 36 -10.73 3.11 -4.80
N HIS A 37 -11.73 2.37 -5.27
CA HIS A 37 -12.19 2.50 -6.66
C HIS A 37 -12.98 3.78 -6.86
N ARG A 38 -12.29 4.83 -7.34
CA ARG A 38 -12.87 6.14 -7.67
C ARG A 38 -14.05 6.09 -8.65
N LYS A 39 -14.15 5.03 -9.47
CA LYS A 39 -15.23 4.84 -10.45
C LYS A 39 -16.57 4.39 -9.85
N HIS A 40 -16.58 3.96 -8.59
CA HIS A 40 -17.79 3.45 -7.90
C HIS A 40 -18.20 4.32 -6.71
N VAL A 41 -17.55 5.47 -6.52
CA VAL A 41 -17.64 6.25 -5.29
C VAL A 41 -17.70 7.74 -5.66
N THR A 42 -18.58 8.49 -5.02
CA THR A 42 -18.64 9.94 -5.23
C THR A 42 -17.36 10.63 -4.74
N ALA A 43 -17.11 11.86 -5.17
CA ALA A 43 -15.92 12.59 -4.75
C ALA A 43 -15.89 12.83 -3.22
N ALA A 44 -17.06 13.02 -2.60
CA ALA A 44 -17.21 13.23 -1.17
C ALA A 44 -16.90 11.92 -0.40
N ASP A 45 -17.53 10.82 -0.79
CA ASP A 45 -17.31 9.51 -0.18
C ASP A 45 -15.85 9.06 -0.34
N HIS A 46 -15.23 9.33 -1.49
CA HIS A 46 -13.82 9.01 -1.71
C HIS A 46 -12.91 9.79 -0.76
N ARG A 47 -13.20 11.07 -0.47
CA ARG A 47 -12.44 11.85 0.52
C ARG A 47 -12.62 11.29 1.93
N GLN A 48 -13.83 10.90 2.29
CA GLN A 48 -14.13 10.31 3.61
C GLN A 48 -13.44 8.95 3.77
N LEU A 49 -13.55 8.05 2.80
CA LEU A 49 -12.85 6.76 2.79
C LEU A 49 -11.34 6.93 2.86
N ARG A 50 -10.78 7.94 2.17
CA ARG A 50 -9.35 8.25 2.22
C ARG A 50 -8.92 8.77 3.60
N SER A 51 -9.75 9.60 4.24
CA SER A 51 -9.50 10.05 5.63
C SER A 51 -9.51 8.88 6.60
N ASN A 52 -10.51 8.00 6.48
CA ASN A 52 -10.62 6.81 7.32
C ASN A 52 -9.42 5.87 7.13
N ALA A 53 -8.99 5.62 5.89
CA ALA A 53 -7.81 4.82 5.59
C ALA A 53 -6.52 5.38 6.24
N ILE A 54 -6.36 6.71 6.26
CA ILE A 54 -5.22 7.37 6.93
C ILE A 54 -5.30 7.17 8.45
N THR A 55 -6.49 7.29 9.05
CA THR A 55 -6.69 7.05 10.49
C THR A 55 -6.38 5.61 10.87
N THR A 56 -6.89 4.63 10.11
CA THR A 56 -6.58 3.20 10.30
C THR A 56 -5.08 2.94 10.17
N TRP A 57 -4.42 3.55 9.17
CA TRP A 57 -2.97 3.45 9.01
C TRP A 57 -2.21 3.99 10.23
N ARG A 58 -2.61 5.15 10.76
CA ARG A 58 -1.99 5.72 11.98
C ARG A 58 -2.14 4.79 13.18
N GLN A 59 -3.32 4.19 13.38
CA GLN A 59 -3.54 3.24 14.46
C GLN A 59 -2.63 2.01 14.35
N ILE A 60 -2.52 1.43 13.14
CA ILE A 60 -1.63 0.28 12.90
C ILE A 60 -0.17 0.67 13.15
N ALA A 61 0.27 1.82 12.64
CA ALA A 61 1.65 2.30 12.80
C ALA A 61 2.00 2.56 14.27
N LEU A 62 1.07 3.12 15.05
CA LEU A 62 1.25 3.32 16.49
C LEU A 62 1.23 1.99 17.26
N SER A 63 0.39 1.04 16.86
CA SER A 63 0.30 -0.29 17.48
C SER A 63 1.49 -1.20 17.21
N VAL A 64 2.22 -0.99 16.11
CA VAL A 64 3.44 -1.77 15.78
C VAL A 64 4.66 -1.28 16.56
N ASN A 65 4.59 -0.10 17.17
CA ASN A 65 5.68 0.55 17.87
C ASN A 65 5.57 0.47 19.41
N ALA A 66 4.61 -0.31 19.92
CA ALA A 66 4.37 -0.60 21.33
C ALA A 66 4.66 -2.08 21.63
#